data_AF-A0A2T2UIW8-F1
#
_entry.id   AF-A0A2T2UIW8-F1
#
_cell.length_a   1.000
_cell.length_b   1.000
_cell.length_c   1.000
_cell.angle_alpha   90.00
_cell.angle_beta   90.00
_cell.angle_gamma   90.00
#
_symmetry.space_group_name_H-M   'P 1'
#
loop_
_entity.id
_entity.type
_entity.pdbx_description
1 polymer ?
#
loop_
_entity_poly.entity_id
_entity_poly.type
_entity_poly.pdbx_seq_one_letter_code
_entity_poly.pdbx_strand_id
1 'polypeptide(L)'
;MPPAHGPHVSSPEHDAVIVGGGPNGLAAAITLAEAGRSVLVLEANDTIGGAARTGELTEPGFRHDLGSAIHPLGVASPFLRRLPLTDHGLTWIWPEAPAAHPLPDGRVALQHHALGEMAAALGRDGASYRRFIAPLLRDWKKAVGEILQPVLHVPRAPVVLARFGLRAIWPA
;
A
#
# COMPACT_ATOMS: atom_id res chain seq x y z
N MET A 1 37.96 3.67 -33.51
CA MET A 1 37.30 4.98 -33.53
C MET A 1 35.89 4.77 -32.98
N PRO A 2 35.53 5.31 -31.80
CA PRO A 2 34.18 5.16 -31.26
C PRO A 2 33.17 5.94 -32.13
N PRO A 3 31.91 5.49 -32.24
CA PRO A 3 30.92 6.11 -33.12
C PRO A 3 30.55 7.52 -32.61
N ALA A 4 30.50 8.47 -33.55
CA ALA A 4 30.13 9.85 -33.30
C ALA A 4 28.69 9.90 -32.74
N HIS A 5 28.55 10.48 -31.56
CA HIS A 5 27.24 10.74 -30.96
C HIS A 5 26.53 11.81 -31.81
N GLY A 6 25.33 11.48 -32.28
CA GLY A 6 24.48 12.40 -33.04
C GLY A 6 24.08 13.64 -32.21
N PRO A 7 23.49 14.67 -32.86
CA PRO A 7 23.18 15.93 -32.19
C PRO A 7 22.27 15.70 -30.98
N HIS A 8 22.72 16.15 -29.80
CA HIS A 8 21.90 16.23 -28.60
C HIS A 8 20.76 17.22 -28.85
N VAL A 9 19.55 16.70 -29.04
CA VAL A 9 18.34 17.54 -28.94
C VAL A 9 18.21 17.93 -27.48
N SER A 10 18.40 19.21 -27.17
CA SER A 10 18.19 19.74 -25.82
C SER A 10 16.70 19.66 -25.50
N SER A 11 16.29 18.58 -24.84
CA SER A 11 15.02 18.54 -24.11
C SER A 11 14.99 19.70 -23.10
N PRO A 12 13.82 20.28 -22.78
CA PRO A 12 13.72 21.25 -21.69
C PRO A 12 14.49 20.72 -20.48
N GLU A 13 15.39 21.53 -19.93
CA GLU A 13 16.18 21.14 -18.76
C GLU A 13 15.23 20.95 -17.59
N HIS A 14 15.00 19.70 -17.21
CA HIS A 14 14.27 19.35 -16.00
C HIS A 14 15.25 19.17 -14.85
N ASP A 15 14.91 19.66 -13.67
CA ASP A 15 15.71 19.46 -12.46
C ASP A 15 15.78 17.97 -12.05
N ALA A 16 14.75 17.19 -12.39
CA ALA A 16 14.70 15.76 -12.14
C ALA A 16 13.91 14.99 -13.22
N VAL A 17 14.37 13.78 -13.52
CA VAL A 17 13.66 12.80 -14.34
C VAL A 17 13.34 11.57 -13.50
N ILE A 18 12.06 11.20 -13.43
CA ILE A 18 11.55 10.02 -12.75
C ILE A 18 11.16 8.98 -13.79
N VAL A 19 11.71 7.77 -13.68
CA VAL A 19 11.35 6.64 -14.54
C VAL A 19 10.39 5.72 -13.79
N GLY A 20 9.15 5.66 -14.26
CA GLY A 20 8.03 4.91 -13.69
C GLY A 20 6.95 5.81 -13.08
N GLY A 21 5.73 5.72 -13.60
CA GLY A 21 4.51 6.40 -13.14
C GLY A 21 3.72 5.61 -12.11
N GLY A 22 4.37 4.75 -11.32
CA GLY A 22 3.77 4.03 -10.20
C GLY A 22 3.66 4.89 -8.91
N PRO A 23 3.02 4.37 -7.85
CA PRO A 23 2.80 5.14 -6.60
C PRO A 23 4.07 5.75 -6.01
N ASN A 24 5.19 5.04 -6.03
CA ASN A 24 6.47 5.54 -5.51
C ASN A 24 7.06 6.65 -6.40
N GLY A 25 7.02 6.47 -7.73
CA GLY A 25 7.53 7.47 -8.68
C GLY A 25 6.69 8.75 -8.64
N LEU A 26 5.36 8.62 -8.57
CA LEU A 26 4.46 9.75 -8.41
C LEU A 26 4.64 10.46 -7.05
N ALA A 27 4.85 9.70 -5.97
CA ALA A 27 5.17 10.30 -4.67
C ALA A 27 6.48 11.11 -4.71
N ALA A 28 7.52 10.57 -5.35
CA ALA A 28 8.79 11.28 -5.55
C ALA A 28 8.60 12.55 -6.41
N ALA A 29 7.86 12.45 -7.51
CA ALA A 29 7.58 13.58 -8.39
C ALA A 29 6.83 14.70 -7.66
N ILE A 30 5.79 14.37 -6.89
CA ILE A 30 5.05 15.35 -6.06
C ILE A 30 5.97 16.00 -5.03
N THR A 31 6.81 15.21 -4.36
CA THR A 31 7.77 15.73 -3.36
C THR A 31 8.73 16.75 -3.97
N LEU A 32 9.28 16.45 -5.14
CA LEU A 32 10.21 17.34 -5.84
C LEU A 32 9.50 18.58 -6.40
N ALA A 33 8.29 18.42 -6.94
CA ALA A 33 7.48 19.53 -7.44
C ALA A 33 7.11 20.52 -6.32
N GLU A 34 6.72 20.02 -5.14
CA GLU A 34 6.47 20.87 -3.96
C GLU A 34 7.71 21.60 -3.46
N ALA A 35 8.90 21.04 -3.71
CA ALA A 35 10.18 21.70 -3.47
C ALA A 35 10.58 22.71 -4.56
N GLY A 36 9.66 23.03 -5.48
CA GLY A 36 9.87 24.00 -6.56
C GLY A 36 10.72 23.49 -7.72
N ARG A 37 10.89 22.17 -7.86
CA ARG A 37 11.67 21.55 -8.94
C ARG A 37 10.79 21.22 -10.13
N SER A 38 11.33 21.42 -11.34
CA SER A 38 10.74 20.93 -12.58
C SER A 38 11.01 19.42 -12.71
N VAL A 39 9.94 18.62 -12.91
CA VAL A 39 10.05 17.16 -12.92
C VAL A 39 9.43 16.60 -14.19
N LEU A 40 10.17 15.72 -14.87
CA LEU A 40 9.67 14.87 -15.96
C LEU A 40 9.42 13.47 -15.43
N VAL A 41 8.21 12.94 -15.61
CA VAL A 41 7.88 11.54 -15.30
C VAL A 41 7.74 10.77 -16.61
N LEU A 42 8.49 9.69 -16.75
CA LEU A 42 8.46 8.80 -17.90
C LEU A 42 7.81 7.47 -17.50
N GLU A 43 6.70 7.11 -18.11
CA GLU A 43 6.04 5.81 -17.93
C GLU A 43 6.19 4.99 -19.20
N ALA A 44 6.55 3.72 -19.06
CA ALA A 44 6.75 2.80 -20.18
C ALA A 44 5.43 2.21 -20.70
N ASN A 45 4.39 2.20 -19.87
CA ASN A 45 3.07 1.69 -20.21
C ASN A 45 2.14 2.78 -20.75
N ASP A 46 1.05 2.36 -21.40
CA ASP A 46 0.01 3.26 -21.92
C ASP A 46 -0.73 4.06 -20.82
N THR A 47 -0.66 3.57 -19.58
CA THR A 47 -1.34 4.18 -18.43
C THR A 47 -0.44 4.21 -17.20
N ILE A 48 -0.59 5.26 -16.40
CA ILE A 48 0.08 5.40 -15.10
C ILE A 48 -0.50 4.43 -14.06
N GLY A 49 0.21 4.28 -12.93
CA GLY A 49 -0.24 3.52 -11.76
C GLY A 49 0.60 2.28 -11.44
N GLY A 50 1.49 1.86 -12.36
CA GLY A 50 2.38 0.72 -12.14
C GLY A 50 1.61 -0.56 -11.72
N ALA A 51 1.97 -1.14 -10.57
CA ALA A 51 1.32 -2.33 -10.02
C ALA A 51 -0.07 -2.07 -9.41
N ALA A 52 -0.46 -0.81 -9.19
CA ALA A 52 -1.79 -0.42 -8.70
C ALA A 52 -2.81 -0.25 -9.84
N ARG A 53 -2.46 -0.64 -11.06
CA ARG A 53 -3.36 -0.63 -12.20
C ARG A 53 -4.33 -1.79 -12.14
N THR A 54 -5.47 -1.58 -12.79
CA THR A 54 -6.51 -2.58 -12.98
C THR A 54 -6.61 -2.92 -14.47
N GLY A 55 -6.84 -4.19 -14.80
CA GLY A 55 -7.07 -4.63 -16.17
C GLY A 55 -7.99 -5.85 -16.25
N GLU A 56 -8.51 -6.14 -17.45
CA GLU A 56 -9.34 -7.32 -17.69
C GLU A 56 -8.48 -8.46 -18.23
N LEU A 57 -8.00 -9.32 -17.32
CA LEU A 57 -7.01 -10.36 -17.65
C LEU A 57 -7.63 -11.70 -18.04
N THR A 58 -8.83 -12.01 -17.55
CA THR A 58 -9.45 -13.32 -17.73
C THR A 58 -10.67 -13.28 -18.63
N GLU A 59 -11.61 -12.38 -18.34
CA GLU A 59 -12.90 -12.30 -19.02
C GLU A 59 -13.29 -10.83 -19.23
N PRO A 60 -13.95 -10.49 -20.35
CA PRO A 60 -14.47 -9.14 -20.57
C PRO A 60 -15.40 -8.69 -19.43
N GLY A 61 -15.20 -7.47 -18.94
CA GLY A 61 -15.93 -6.92 -17.79
C GLY A 61 -15.44 -7.38 -16.42
N PHE A 62 -14.50 -8.33 -16.34
CA PHE A 62 -13.95 -8.81 -15.07
C PHE A 62 -12.57 -8.20 -14.79
N ARG A 63 -12.55 -7.27 -13.83
CA ARG A 63 -11.40 -6.42 -13.52
C ARG A 63 -10.51 -7.04 -12.45
N HIS A 64 -9.21 -7.08 -12.72
CA HIS A 64 -8.17 -7.60 -11.85
C HIS A 64 -7.18 -6.51 -11.47
N ASP A 65 -6.67 -6.58 -10.25
CA ASP A 65 -5.47 -5.84 -9.89
C ASP A 65 -4.25 -6.51 -10.53
N LEU A 66 -3.47 -5.73 -11.28
CA LEU A 66 -2.35 -6.29 -12.06
C LEU A 66 -1.15 -6.68 -11.19
N GLY A 67 -1.06 -6.16 -9.95
CA GLY A 67 0.02 -6.54 -9.04
C GLY A 67 -0.20 -6.18 -7.57
N SER A 68 -1.00 -5.16 -7.24
CA SER A 68 -1.28 -4.76 -5.86
C SER A 68 -2.77 -4.82 -5.58
N ALA A 69 -3.22 -5.87 -4.90
CA ALA A 69 -4.64 -6.13 -4.65
C ALA A 69 -5.20 -5.45 -3.39
N ILE A 70 -4.35 -5.12 -2.42
CA ILE A 70 -4.77 -4.43 -1.19
C ILE A 70 -3.82 -3.27 -0.87
N HIS A 71 -4.38 -2.20 -0.31
CA HIS A 71 -3.65 -0.95 -0.05
C HIS A 71 -3.68 -0.47 1.42
N PRO A 72 -3.45 -1.34 2.43
CA PRO A 72 -3.47 -0.92 3.83
C PRO A 72 -2.39 0.13 4.11
N LEU A 73 -1.21 -0.01 3.50
CA LEU A 73 -0.12 0.97 3.59
C LEU A 73 -0.41 2.25 2.81
N GLY A 74 -1.23 2.17 1.75
CA GLY A 74 -1.73 3.35 1.05
C GLY A 74 -2.59 4.21 1.98
N VAL A 75 -3.59 3.59 2.62
CA VAL A 75 -4.46 4.24 3.61
C VAL A 75 -3.66 4.73 4.82
N ALA A 76 -2.64 4.00 5.27
CA ALA A 76 -1.83 4.33 6.44
C ALA A 76 -0.71 5.35 6.17
N SER A 77 -0.33 5.57 4.92
CA SER A 77 0.84 6.35 4.53
C SER A 77 0.78 7.79 5.05
N PRO A 78 1.77 8.26 5.83
CA PRO A 78 1.88 9.66 6.22
C PRO A 78 1.97 10.60 5.01
N PHE A 79 2.62 10.14 3.94
CA PHE A 79 2.76 10.90 2.70
C PHE A 79 1.41 11.06 1.99
N LEU A 80 0.68 9.96 1.73
CA LEU A 80 -0.57 10.05 0.98
C LEU A 80 -1.67 10.77 1.76
N ARG A 81 -1.68 10.65 3.10
CA ARG A 81 -2.64 11.35 3.97
C ARG A 81 -2.53 12.87 3.96
N ARG A 82 -1.36 13.42 3.61
CA ARG A 82 -1.17 14.88 3.55
C ARG A 82 -1.72 15.48 2.25
N LEU A 83 -1.90 14.65 1.23
CA LEU A 83 -2.34 15.07 -0.10
C LEU A 83 -3.88 15.12 -0.16
N PRO A 84 -4.47 16.12 -0.85
CA PRO A 84 -5.93 16.24 -0.98
C PRO A 84 -6.49 15.25 -2.03
N LEU A 85 -6.14 13.97 -1.94
CA LEU A 85 -6.44 12.99 -2.98
C LEU A 85 -7.94 12.75 -3.17
N THR A 86 -8.75 12.90 -2.11
CA THR A 86 -10.23 12.84 -2.21
C THR A 86 -10.77 13.96 -3.09
N ASP A 87 -10.19 15.15 -3.02
CA ASP A 87 -10.56 16.29 -3.87
C ASP A 87 -10.19 16.04 -5.34
N HIS A 88 -9.25 15.12 -5.57
CA HIS A 88 -8.86 14.61 -6.88
C HIS A 88 -9.54 13.27 -7.25
N GLY A 89 -10.60 12.87 -6.53
CA GLY A 89 -11.44 11.72 -6.87
C GLY A 89 -11.02 10.39 -6.27
N LEU A 90 -10.03 10.34 -5.36
CA LEU A 90 -9.68 9.10 -4.67
C LEU A 90 -10.84 8.63 -3.79
N THR A 91 -11.26 7.38 -3.99
CA THR A 91 -12.21 6.68 -3.13
C THR A 91 -11.60 5.38 -2.63
N TRP A 92 -11.64 5.16 -1.32
CA TRP A 92 -11.23 3.89 -0.71
C TRP A 92 -12.40 2.92 -0.66
N ILE A 93 -12.19 1.72 -1.20
CA ILE A 93 -13.18 0.65 -1.19
C ILE A 93 -12.89 -0.27 0.01
N TRP A 94 -13.93 -0.53 0.81
CA TRP A 94 -13.90 -1.47 1.92
C TRP A 94 -14.88 -2.60 1.61
N PRO A 95 -14.44 -3.66 0.92
CA PRO A 95 -15.33 -4.73 0.45
C PRO A 95 -15.88 -5.54 1.63
N GLU A 96 -17.08 -6.10 1.52
CA GLU A 96 -17.69 -6.92 2.59
C GLU A 96 -16.80 -8.11 2.99
N ALA A 97 -16.20 -8.78 1.99
CA ALA A 97 -15.19 -9.82 2.17
C ALA A 97 -13.84 -9.35 1.58
N PRO A 98 -12.90 -8.86 2.41
CA PRO A 98 -11.60 -8.38 1.94
C PRO A 98 -10.71 -9.43 1.29
N ALA A 99 -10.93 -10.69 1.62
CA ALA A 99 -10.27 -11.82 0.99
C ALA A 99 -11.19 -13.03 1.03
N ALA A 100 -11.10 -13.86 0.00
CA ALA A 100 -11.77 -15.14 -0.08
C ALA A 100 -10.76 -16.19 -0.56
N HIS A 101 -10.75 -17.35 0.07
CA HIS A 101 -9.92 -18.49 -0.33
C HIS A 101 -10.81 -19.71 -0.58
N PRO A 102 -11.04 -20.08 -1.85
CA PRO A 102 -11.77 -21.31 -2.18
C PRO A 102 -10.94 -22.54 -1.82
N LEU A 103 -11.58 -23.53 -1.23
CA LEU A 103 -10.99 -24.82 -0.86
C LEU A 103 -11.39 -25.90 -1.88
N PRO A 104 -10.60 -26.99 -2.00
CA PRO A 104 -10.88 -28.06 -2.97
C PRO A 104 -12.25 -28.73 -2.82
N ASP A 105 -12.86 -28.67 -1.63
CA ASP A 105 -14.17 -29.27 -1.33
C ASP A 105 -15.35 -28.31 -1.59
N GLY A 106 -15.09 -27.16 -2.22
CA GLY A 106 -16.11 -26.17 -2.56
C GLY A 106 -16.48 -25.21 -1.42
N ARG A 107 -15.91 -25.38 -0.22
CA ARG A 107 -16.01 -24.36 0.84
C ARG A 107 -15.16 -23.15 0.50
N VAL A 108 -15.50 -22.01 1.08
CA VAL A 108 -14.73 -20.76 0.93
C VAL A 108 -14.42 -20.20 2.31
N ALA A 109 -13.15 -19.95 2.59
CA ALA A 109 -12.74 -19.20 3.76
C ALA A 109 -12.82 -17.70 3.43
N LEU A 110 -13.66 -16.96 4.16
CA LEU A 110 -13.81 -15.52 4.00
C LEU A 110 -13.07 -14.78 5.12
N GLN A 111 -12.44 -13.68 4.76
CA GLN A 111 -11.98 -12.70 5.72
C GLN A 111 -13.14 -11.77 6.07
N HIS A 112 -13.29 -11.47 7.36
CA HIS A 112 -14.28 -10.52 7.86
C HIS A 112 -13.58 -9.31 8.51
N HIS A 113 -14.13 -8.11 8.32
CA HIS A 113 -13.61 -6.89 8.94
C HIS A 113 -13.74 -6.92 10.46
N ALA A 114 -14.92 -7.34 10.95
CA ALA A 114 -15.19 -7.35 12.36
C ALA A 114 -14.43 -8.51 13.02
N LEU A 115 -13.59 -8.18 14.01
CA LEU A 115 -12.86 -9.18 14.81
C LEU A 115 -13.80 -10.26 15.38
N GLY A 116 -15.02 -9.86 15.76
CA GLY A 116 -16.03 -10.78 16.27
C GLY A 116 -16.44 -11.84 15.25
N GLU A 117 -16.80 -11.40 14.05
CA GLU A 117 -17.20 -12.26 12.93
C GLU A 117 -16.05 -13.13 12.47
N MET A 118 -14.86 -12.56 12.30
CA MET A 118 -13.66 -13.31 11.92
C MET A 118 -13.33 -14.40 12.94
N ALA A 119 -13.39 -14.07 14.24
CA ALA A 119 -13.17 -15.06 15.29
C ALA A 119 -14.26 -16.15 15.29
N ALA A 120 -15.52 -15.80 15.05
CA ALA A 120 -16.59 -16.80 14.97
C ALA A 120 -16.41 -17.73 13.76
N ALA A 121 -16.03 -17.19 12.59
CA ALA A 121 -15.77 -17.95 11.37
C ALA A 121 -14.61 -18.96 11.51
N LEU A 122 -13.65 -18.69 12.41
CA LEU A 122 -12.54 -19.61 12.72
C LEU A 122 -12.92 -20.77 13.65
N GLY A 123 -14.15 -20.79 14.18
CA GLY A 123 -14.63 -21.87 15.05
C GLY A 123 -13.73 -22.07 16.26
N ARG A 124 -13.13 -23.26 16.38
CA ARG A 124 -12.27 -23.64 17.52
C ARG A 124 -11.09 -22.69 17.74
N ASP A 125 -10.59 -22.06 16.69
CA ASP A 125 -9.40 -21.20 16.74
C ASP A 125 -9.76 -19.72 17.02
N GLY A 126 -11.06 -19.39 17.08
CA GLY A 126 -11.55 -18.03 17.27
C GLY A 126 -11.10 -17.37 18.57
N ALA A 127 -11.05 -18.12 19.67
CA ALA A 127 -10.59 -17.60 20.96
C ALA A 127 -9.10 -17.23 20.92
N SER A 128 -8.28 -18.09 20.32
CA SER A 128 -6.84 -17.86 20.13
C SER A 128 -6.58 -16.66 19.22
N TYR A 129 -7.28 -16.59 18.08
CA TYR A 129 -7.20 -15.46 17.15
C TYR A 129 -7.54 -14.14 17.84
N ARG A 130 -8.66 -14.09 18.59
CA ARG A 130 -9.06 -12.91 19.34
C ARG A 130 -8.02 -12.49 20.38
N ARG A 131 -7.45 -13.46 21.12
CA ARG A 131 -6.41 -13.19 22.13
C ARG A 131 -5.16 -12.58 21.50
N PHE A 132 -4.82 -12.99 20.27
CA PHE A 132 -3.69 -12.46 19.52
C PHE A 132 -3.96 -11.07 18.91
N ILE A 133 -5.08 -10.91 18.21
CA ILE A 133 -5.37 -9.71 17.40
C ILE A 133 -5.99 -8.56 18.21
N ALA A 134 -6.88 -8.83 19.17
CA ALA A 134 -7.59 -7.76 19.90
C ALA A 134 -6.67 -6.71 20.53
N PRO A 135 -5.54 -7.10 21.16
CA PRO A 135 -4.61 -6.12 21.71
C PRO A 135 -3.92 -5.25 20.65
N LEU A 136 -3.65 -5.79 19.46
CA LEU A 136 -3.07 -5.04 18.36
C LEU A 136 -4.05 -3.97 17.84
N LEU A 137 -5.32 -4.35 17.69
CA LEU A 137 -6.35 -3.42 17.22
C LEU A 137 -6.57 -2.22 18.15
N ARG A 138 -6.44 -2.41 19.47
CA ARG A 138 -6.60 -1.32 20.46
C ARG A 138 -5.61 -0.18 20.24
N ASP A 139 -4.36 -0.52 19.93
CA ASP A 139 -3.28 0.46 19.80
C ASP A 139 -2.85 0.69 18.34
N TRP A 140 -3.61 0.17 17.37
CA TRP A 140 -3.24 0.14 15.95
C TRP A 140 -2.80 1.49 15.39
N LYS A 141 -3.57 2.56 15.64
CA LYS A 141 -3.24 3.91 15.15
C LYS A 141 -1.88 4.39 15.68
N LYS A 142 -1.56 4.09 16.94
CA LYS A 142 -0.27 4.43 17.56
C LYS A 142 0.83 3.57 16.98
N ALA A 143 0.61 2.25 16.89
CA ALA A 143 1.59 1.31 16.36
C ALA A 143 1.99 1.66 14.92
N VAL A 144 1.01 1.85 14.02
CA VAL A 144 1.26 2.24 12.62
C VAL A 144 1.97 3.59 12.53
N GLY A 145 1.57 4.54 13.38
CA GLY A 145 2.21 5.85 13.47
C GLY A 145 3.67 5.80 13.92
N GLU A 146 4.10 4.75 14.63
CA GLU A 146 5.52 4.52 14.98
C GLU A 146 6.24 3.71 13.89
N ILE A 147 5.59 2.67 13.34
CA ILE A 147 6.20 1.72 12.40
C ILE A 147 6.47 2.33 11.03
N LEU A 148 5.63 3.26 10.57
CA LEU A 148 5.78 3.90 9.25
C LEU A 148 6.66 5.16 9.28
N GLN A 149 7.30 5.47 10.41
CA GLN A 149 8.25 6.57 10.52
C GLN A 149 9.67 6.09 10.17
N PRO A 150 10.61 7.02 9.90
CA PRO A 150 12.02 6.66 9.74
C PRO A 150 12.52 5.84 10.93
N VAL A 151 13.24 4.75 10.67
CA VAL A 151 13.69 3.79 11.71
C VAL A 151 14.45 4.48 12.86
N LEU A 152 15.20 5.53 12.55
CA LEU A 152 15.88 6.36 13.53
C LEU A 152 14.97 7.52 13.96
N HIS A 153 14.07 7.27 14.90
CA HIS A 153 13.24 8.30 15.53
C HIS A 153 13.09 8.07 17.03
N VAL A 154 12.71 9.13 17.77
CA VAL A 154 12.33 9.01 19.18
C VAL A 154 10.88 8.55 19.24
N PRO A 155 10.58 7.35 19.79
CA PRO A 155 9.23 6.82 19.77
C PRO A 155 8.30 7.62 20.69
N ARG A 156 7.13 8.01 20.18
CA ARG A 156 6.09 8.72 20.96
C ARG A 156 5.23 7.72 21.75
N ALA A 157 5.21 6.46 21.33
CA ALA A 157 4.51 5.36 21.99
C ALA A 157 5.44 4.15 22.25
N PRO A 158 6.52 4.30 23.04
CA PRO A 158 7.53 3.25 23.25
C PRO A 158 6.95 1.96 23.83
N VAL A 159 5.97 2.07 24.73
CA VAL A 159 5.28 0.91 25.32
C VAL A 159 4.47 0.14 24.28
N VAL A 160 3.81 0.83 23.35
CA VAL A 160 3.05 0.19 22.27
C VAL A 160 4.01 -0.54 21.33
N LEU A 161 5.12 0.10 20.95
CA LEU A 161 6.13 -0.49 20.08
C LEU A 161 6.78 -1.73 20.72
N ALA A 162 7.12 -1.68 22.01
CA ALA A 162 7.65 -2.84 22.73
C ALA A 162 6.64 -4.00 22.79
N ARG A 163 5.36 -3.72 23.07
CA ARG A 163 4.30 -4.75 23.11
C ARG A 163 4.05 -5.37 21.74
N PHE A 164 4.15 -4.58 20.67
CA PHE A 164 4.11 -5.09 19.29
C PHE A 164 5.29 -6.02 19.01
N GLY A 165 6.53 -5.57 19.27
CA GLY A 165 7.74 -6.34 19.04
C GLY A 165 7.78 -7.67 19.80
N LEU A 166 7.41 -7.67 21.09
CA LEU A 166 7.35 -8.88 21.91
C LEU A 166 6.40 -9.94 21.35
N ARG A 167 5.30 -9.53 20.69
CA ARG A 167 4.37 -10.47 20.05
C ARG A 167 4.84 -10.93 18.67
N ALA A 168 5.60 -10.11 17.97
CA ALA A 168 6.15 -10.45 16.65
C ALA A 168 7.26 -11.53 16.73
N ILE A 169 7.88 -11.71 17.89
CA ILE A 169 8.93 -12.73 18.13
C ILE A 169 8.34 -14.12 18.35
N TRP A 170 7.05 -14.22 18.72
CA TRP A 170 6.44 -15.53 18.95
C TRP A 170 6.25 -16.26 17.62
N PRO A 171 6.68 -17.53 17.49
CA PRO A 171 6.45 -18.28 16.27
C PRO A 171 4.95 -18.46 16.05
N ALA A 172 4.55 -18.40 14.78
CA ALA A 172 3.19 -18.64 14.33
C ALA A 172 2.79 -20.11 14.50
#